data_AF-C5J3T4-F1
#
_entry.id   AF-C5J3T4-F1
#
_cell.length_a   1.000
_cell.length_b   1.000
_cell.length_c   1.000
_cell.angle_alpha   90.00
_cell.angle_beta   90.00
_cell.angle_gamma   90.00
#
_symmetry.space_group_name_H-M   'P 1'
#
loop_
_entity.id
_entity.type
_entity.pdbx_description
1 polymer ?
#
loop_
_entity_poly.entity_id
_entity_poly.type
_entity_poly.pdbx_seq_one_letter_code
_entity_poly.pdbx_strand_id
1 'polypeptide(L)'
;LVLRSNKFNGNLTCNITKHSWKNLQIIDIASNNFTGMLNAECFTNWRGMMVAKDYVETGRNHIQYEFLQLSNLYYQDTVTLIIKGMELELVKILRVFTSIDFSSNRFQGKIPDTVGDLSSLYVLNLSHNALEGPIPKSIGKLQMLESLDLSTNHLSGEIPSELSSLTFLAVLNLSFNNLFGKIPQSNQFETFPAESFEGNRGLCGLPLNVICKSDTSELKPAPSSQDDSYDWQFIFTGVGYGVGAAISIAPLLFYKQGNKYFDKHLERMLKLMFPRYWFSYTRFDPGKVVAVEHYEDETPDDTEDDDEGGK
;
A
#
# COMPACT_ATOMS: atom_id res chain seq x y z
N LEU A 1 5.68 15.33 -5.88
CA LEU A 1 5.99 16.24 -4.75
C LEU A 1 5.92 15.42 -3.47
N VAL A 2 7.04 15.20 -2.80
CA VAL A 2 7.10 14.44 -1.55
C VAL A 2 7.75 15.32 -0.49
N LEU A 3 6.98 15.67 0.53
CA LEU A 3 7.33 16.55 1.65
C LEU A 3 7.00 15.89 3.00
N ARG A 4 6.92 14.55 3.02
CA ARG A 4 6.51 13.74 4.17
C ARG A 4 7.39 13.97 5.40
N SER A 5 6.84 13.78 6.60
CA SER A 5 7.59 13.71 7.86
C SER A 5 8.42 14.97 8.15
N ASN A 6 7.81 16.12 7.90
CA ASN A 6 8.42 17.44 8.12
C ASN A 6 7.62 18.22 9.18
N LYS A 7 7.94 19.51 9.33
CA LYS A 7 7.23 20.43 10.25
C LYS A 7 6.50 21.54 9.49
N PHE A 8 6.16 21.31 8.22
CA PHE A 8 5.44 22.30 7.42
C PHE A 8 4.07 22.59 8.04
N ASN A 9 3.64 23.84 7.96
CA ASN A 9 2.42 24.31 8.56
C ASN A 9 1.70 25.32 7.65
N GLY A 10 0.51 25.74 8.05
CA GLY A 10 -0.33 26.65 7.29
C GLY A 10 -1.36 25.90 6.43
N ASN A 11 -2.01 26.63 5.54
CA ASN A 11 -3.09 26.11 4.71
C ASN A 11 -2.61 25.73 3.31
N LEU A 12 -3.11 24.62 2.78
CA LEU A 12 -2.85 24.20 1.41
C LEU A 12 -3.69 25.05 0.45
N THR A 13 -3.03 25.94 -0.30
CA THR A 13 -3.69 26.82 -1.27
C THR A 13 -3.18 26.55 -2.68
N CYS A 14 -4.10 26.31 -3.62
CA CYS A 14 -3.76 26.12 -5.02
C CYS A 14 -4.22 27.34 -5.81
N ASN A 15 -3.43 28.41 -5.80
CA ASN A 15 -3.75 29.60 -6.58
C ASN A 15 -3.55 29.34 -8.08
N ILE A 16 -4.66 29.22 -8.81
CA ILE A 16 -4.72 28.92 -10.24
C ILE A 16 -3.93 29.94 -11.09
N THR A 17 -3.77 31.17 -10.60
CA THR A 17 -3.23 32.29 -11.39
C THR A 17 -1.70 32.36 -11.44
N LYS A 18 -0.98 31.77 -10.49
CA LYS A 18 0.49 31.89 -10.44
C LYS A 18 1.21 30.64 -10.93
N HIS A 19 0.97 29.46 -10.37
CA HIS A 19 1.67 28.23 -10.78
C HIS A 19 0.70 27.05 -10.72
N SER A 20 0.08 26.69 -11.85
CA SER A 20 -0.86 25.57 -11.88
C SER A 20 -0.08 24.26 -11.95
N TRP A 21 -0.07 23.47 -10.87
CA TRP A 21 0.55 22.14 -10.77
C TRP A 21 -0.24 21.10 -11.59
N LYS A 22 -0.48 21.39 -12.87
CA LYS A 22 -1.39 20.64 -13.74
C LYS A 22 -0.91 19.21 -13.99
N ASN A 23 0.40 19.01 -14.07
CA ASN A 23 1.00 17.70 -14.34
C ASN A 23 1.36 16.94 -13.05
N LEU A 24 0.86 17.40 -11.89
CA LEU A 24 1.10 16.70 -10.63
C LEU A 24 0.43 15.33 -10.66
N GLN A 25 1.19 14.30 -10.26
CA GLN A 25 0.75 12.90 -10.24
C GLN A 25 0.87 12.27 -8.87
N ILE A 26 1.92 12.64 -8.13
CA ILE A 26 2.16 12.17 -6.78
C ILE A 26 2.29 13.40 -5.89
N ILE A 27 1.47 13.47 -4.85
CA ILE A 27 1.61 14.42 -3.76
C ILE A 27 1.55 13.69 -2.42
N ASP A 28 2.66 13.75 -1.70
CA ASP A 28 2.78 13.22 -0.35
C ASP A 28 3.24 14.36 0.56
N ILE A 29 2.34 14.81 1.43
CA ILE A 29 2.62 15.82 2.46
C ILE A 29 2.32 15.26 3.85
N ALA A 30 2.30 13.93 3.98
CA ALA A 30 1.87 13.29 5.20
C ALA A 30 2.82 13.58 6.37
N SER A 31 2.33 13.42 7.60
CA SER A 31 3.12 13.65 8.82
C SER A 31 3.72 15.05 8.88
N ASN A 32 2.86 16.07 8.79
CA ASN A 32 3.21 17.49 8.90
C ASN A 32 2.21 18.19 9.85
N ASN A 33 2.25 19.53 9.90
CA ASN A 33 1.33 20.38 10.67
C ASN A 33 0.44 21.23 9.75
N PHE A 34 0.06 20.74 8.56
CA PHE A 34 -0.88 21.47 7.70
C PHE A 34 -2.25 21.56 8.36
N THR A 35 -2.91 22.70 8.19
CA THR A 35 -4.17 23.07 8.82
C THR A 35 -5.16 23.58 7.77
N GLY A 36 -6.42 23.76 8.17
CA GLY A 36 -7.44 24.37 7.31
C GLY A 36 -8.20 23.33 6.49
N MET A 37 -8.97 23.80 5.52
CA MET A 37 -9.86 22.95 4.72
C MET A 37 -9.15 22.44 3.47
N LEU A 38 -9.49 21.22 3.06
CA LEU A 38 -9.09 20.69 1.76
C LEU A 38 -9.67 21.59 0.66
N ASN A 39 -8.81 22.29 -0.08
CA ASN A 39 -9.23 23.25 -1.07
C ASN A 39 -9.73 22.53 -2.35
N ALA A 40 -11.01 22.69 -2.67
CA ALA A 40 -11.64 22.12 -3.85
C ALA A 40 -10.93 22.51 -5.17
N GLU A 41 -10.37 23.73 -5.24
CA GLU A 41 -9.66 24.25 -6.40
C GLU A 41 -8.36 23.49 -6.71
N CYS A 42 -7.75 22.87 -5.69
CA CYS A 42 -6.59 22.01 -5.89
C CYS A 42 -6.95 20.80 -6.75
N PHE A 43 -8.00 20.07 -6.35
CA PHE A 43 -8.43 18.83 -7.00
C PHE A 43 -8.95 19.07 -8.43
N THR A 44 -9.56 20.22 -8.71
CA THR A 44 -10.00 20.56 -10.09
C THR A 44 -8.85 20.93 -11.03
N ASN A 45 -7.64 21.19 -10.49
CA ASN A 45 -6.51 21.65 -11.28
C ASN A 45 -5.46 20.56 -11.56
N TRP A 46 -5.41 19.46 -10.81
CA TRP A 46 -4.45 18.36 -10.99
C TRP A 46 -4.81 17.45 -12.18
N ARG A 47 -4.67 17.97 -13.39
CA ARG A 47 -4.98 17.30 -14.66
C ARG A 47 -4.19 16.00 -14.86
N GLY A 48 -2.99 15.88 -14.31
CA GLY A 48 -2.15 14.69 -14.37
C GLY A 48 -2.74 13.48 -13.63
N MET A 49 -3.71 13.71 -12.74
CA MET A 49 -4.47 12.69 -12.01
C MET A 49 -5.87 12.46 -12.59
N MET A 50 -6.21 13.10 -13.72
CA MET A 50 -7.47 12.90 -14.42
C MET A 50 -7.24 12.08 -15.70
N VAL A 51 -8.19 11.22 -16.04
CA VAL A 51 -8.20 10.50 -17.33
C VAL A 51 -8.36 11.52 -18.46
N ALA A 52 -7.40 11.60 -19.38
CA ALA A 52 -7.67 12.21 -20.68
C ALA A 52 -8.14 11.13 -21.65
N LYS A 53 -9.30 11.34 -22.30
CA LYS A 53 -9.68 10.55 -23.48
C LYS A 53 -8.73 10.80 -24.66
N ASP A 54 -8.01 11.93 -24.64
CA ASP A 54 -7.02 12.35 -25.65
C ASP A 54 -5.58 11.90 -25.31
N TYR A 55 -5.40 11.09 -24.25
CA TYR A 55 -4.09 10.76 -23.69
C TYR A 55 -3.25 9.86 -24.62
N VAL A 56 -3.92 9.01 -25.40
CA VAL A 56 -3.29 8.08 -26.34
C VAL A 56 -2.59 8.83 -27.49
N GLU A 57 -3.01 10.06 -27.82
CA GLU A 57 -2.50 10.78 -28.98
C GLU A 57 -1.34 11.76 -28.69
N THR A 58 -1.16 12.24 -27.45
CA THR A 58 -0.27 13.41 -27.25
C THR A 58 0.92 13.24 -26.33
N GLY A 59 0.98 12.26 -25.41
CA GLY A 59 2.20 11.94 -24.62
C GLY A 59 2.87 13.11 -23.85
N ARG A 60 2.28 14.31 -23.83
CA ARG A 60 2.93 15.60 -23.51
C ARG A 60 2.72 16.10 -22.09
N ASN A 61 1.91 15.40 -21.29
CA ASN A 61 1.50 15.89 -19.96
C ASN A 61 2.01 15.03 -18.78
N HIS A 62 2.81 13.99 -19.04
CA HIS A 62 3.70 13.41 -18.04
C HIS A 62 4.95 14.28 -17.92
N ILE A 63 5.61 14.25 -16.76
CA ILE A 63 6.98 14.79 -16.66
C ILE A 63 7.83 14.07 -17.72
N GLN A 64 8.23 14.80 -18.76
CA GLN A 64 9.15 14.33 -19.78
C GLN A 64 10.55 14.74 -19.34
N TYR A 65 11.43 13.77 -19.15
CA TYR A 65 12.85 14.00 -18.98
C TYR A 65 13.51 13.80 -20.35
N GLU A 66 14.09 14.86 -20.92
CA GLU A 66 15.08 14.71 -22.00
C GLU A 66 16.40 14.28 -21.36
N PHE A 67 16.76 13.01 -21.55
CA PHE A 67 18.04 12.50 -21.06
C PHE A 67 19.15 12.97 -21.99
N LEU A 68 20.01 13.87 -21.52
CA LEU A 68 21.32 14.08 -22.13
C LEU A 68 22.15 12.82 -21.90
N GLN A 69 22.49 12.09 -22.97
CA GLN A 69 23.41 10.93 -22.94
C GLN A 69 24.86 11.38 -22.70
N LEU A 70 25.14 12.05 -21.58
CA LEU A 70 26.51 12.27 -21.12
C LEU A 70 26.75 11.40 -19.87
N SER A 71 27.31 10.21 -20.10
CA SER A 71 27.87 9.25 -19.12
C SER A 71 26.90 8.28 -18.42
N ASN A 72 27.45 7.10 -18.06
CA ASN A 72 26.78 5.93 -17.47
C ASN A 72 26.29 6.12 -16.01
N LEU A 73 26.03 7.36 -15.58
CA LEU A 73 25.50 7.69 -14.26
C LEU A 73 24.02 8.04 -14.40
N TYR A 74 23.18 7.01 -14.27
CA TYR A 74 21.74 7.13 -14.31
C TYR A 74 21.23 7.71 -12.98
N TYR A 75 20.79 8.96 -12.96
CA TYR A 75 19.97 9.46 -11.85
C TYR A 75 18.64 8.69 -11.84
N GLN A 76 18.48 7.80 -10.86
CA GLN A 76 17.26 7.04 -10.64
C GLN A 76 16.36 7.85 -9.70
N ASP A 77 15.30 8.46 -10.24
CA ASP A 77 14.26 9.06 -9.40
C ASP A 77 13.51 7.93 -8.68
N THR A 78 13.89 7.68 -7.43
CA THR A 78 13.23 6.77 -6.52
C THR A 78 12.24 7.55 -5.67
N VAL A 79 10.98 7.13 -5.66
CA VAL A 79 10.00 7.64 -4.70
C VAL A 79 9.58 6.51 -3.79
N THR A 80 9.78 6.73 -2.50
CA THR A 80 9.27 5.87 -1.46
C THR A 80 7.83 6.30 -1.14
N LEU A 81 6.88 5.38 -1.32
CA LEU A 81 5.48 5.58 -0.94
C LEU A 81 5.08 4.57 0.13
N ILE A 82 4.23 4.99 1.07
CA ILE A 82 3.62 4.05 2.01
C ILE A 82 2.28 3.59 1.43
N ILE A 83 2.27 2.38 0.87
CA ILE A 83 1.07 1.77 0.28
C ILE A 83 0.71 0.56 1.14
N LYS A 84 -0.51 0.54 1.68
CA LYS A 84 -1.00 -0.57 2.55
C LYS A 84 -0.13 -0.79 3.80
N GLY A 85 0.43 0.29 4.36
CA GLY A 85 1.33 0.23 5.51
C GLY A 85 2.74 -0.31 5.21
N MET A 86 3.04 -0.59 3.94
CA MET A 86 4.37 -1.01 3.50
C MET A 86 5.09 0.15 2.83
N GLU A 87 6.35 0.34 3.21
CA GLU A 87 7.27 1.23 2.51
C GLU A 87 7.63 0.59 1.16
N LEU A 88 7.15 1.21 0.08
CA LEU A 88 7.31 0.73 -1.28
C LEU A 88 8.17 1.71 -2.05
N GLU A 89 9.40 1.29 -2.34
CA GLU A 89 10.32 2.03 -3.19
C GLU A 89 9.92 1.79 -4.66
N LEU A 90 9.26 2.77 -5.26
CA LEU A 90 8.89 2.70 -6.67
C LEU A 90 10.13 3.00 -7.52
N VAL A 91 10.84 1.93 -7.91
CA VAL A 91 11.90 1.99 -8.91
C VAL A 91 11.24 2.02 -10.29
N LYS A 92 11.39 3.14 -11.01
CA LYS A 92 10.67 3.47 -12.26
C LYS A 92 9.18 3.75 -11.99
N ILE A 93 8.87 5.02 -11.75
CA ILE A 93 7.47 5.50 -11.74
C ILE A 93 6.82 5.07 -13.07
N LEU A 94 5.94 4.06 -13.01
CA LEU A 94 5.04 3.76 -14.10
C LEU A 94 4.33 5.07 -14.39
N ARG A 95 4.44 5.57 -15.63
CA ARG A 95 3.90 6.88 -16.04
C ARG A 95 2.49 7.14 -15.47
N VAL A 96 1.70 6.10 -15.28
CA VAL A 96 0.29 6.12 -14.88
C VAL A 96 0.02 6.20 -13.36
N PHE A 97 1.00 5.96 -12.49
CA PHE A 97 0.72 5.88 -11.05
C PHE A 97 0.43 7.26 -10.46
N THR A 98 -0.71 7.42 -9.80
CA THR A 98 -1.07 8.68 -9.15
C THR A 98 -1.58 8.49 -7.73
N SER A 99 -1.12 9.36 -6.83
CA SER A 99 -1.31 9.19 -5.39
C SER A 99 -1.40 10.53 -4.68
N ILE A 100 -2.31 10.59 -3.71
CA ILE A 100 -2.46 11.66 -2.74
C ILE A 100 -2.34 11.05 -1.34
N ASP A 101 -1.34 11.50 -0.59
CA ASP A 101 -1.18 11.17 0.82
C ASP A 101 -1.07 12.45 1.67
N PHE A 102 -2.18 12.79 2.32
CA PHE A 102 -2.33 13.93 3.22
C PHE A 102 -2.46 13.48 4.69
N SER A 103 -2.14 12.22 4.97
CA SER A 103 -2.35 11.63 6.28
C SER A 103 -1.53 12.30 7.39
N SER A 104 -1.96 12.15 8.64
CA SER A 104 -1.24 12.67 9.82
C SER A 104 -0.95 14.17 9.72
N ASN A 105 -2.01 14.94 9.54
CA ASN A 105 -2.01 16.40 9.52
C ASN A 105 -3.15 16.92 10.41
N ARG A 106 -3.50 18.20 10.29
CA ARG A 106 -4.61 18.84 11.03
C ARG A 106 -5.63 19.45 10.08
N PHE A 107 -5.87 18.80 8.93
CA PHE A 107 -6.92 19.23 8.01
C PHE A 107 -8.29 19.05 8.66
N GLN A 108 -9.19 19.98 8.38
CA GLN A 108 -10.54 20.06 8.95
C GLN A 108 -11.58 20.33 7.87
N GLY A 109 -12.87 20.29 8.24
CA GLY A 109 -13.96 20.49 7.30
C GLY A 109 -14.25 19.26 6.45
N LYS A 110 -15.06 19.45 5.41
CA LYS A 110 -15.53 18.36 4.54
C LYS A 110 -14.51 17.96 3.49
N ILE A 111 -14.53 16.69 3.10
CA ILE A 111 -13.88 16.23 1.88
C ILE A 111 -14.66 16.82 0.68
N PRO A 112 -14.03 17.59 -0.21
CA PRO A 112 -14.73 18.18 -1.36
C PRO A 112 -15.17 17.12 -2.37
N ASP A 113 -16.35 17.32 -2.99
CA ASP A 113 -16.84 16.43 -4.04
C ASP A 113 -15.89 16.37 -5.25
N THR A 114 -15.10 17.43 -5.48
CA THR A 114 -14.12 17.54 -6.58
C THR A 114 -12.98 16.53 -6.50
N VAL A 115 -12.79 15.86 -5.36
CA VAL A 115 -11.87 14.71 -5.27
C VAL A 115 -12.25 13.62 -6.28
N GLY A 116 -13.56 13.45 -6.55
CA GLY A 116 -14.07 12.48 -7.52
C GLY A 116 -13.71 12.77 -8.99
N ASP A 117 -13.14 13.94 -9.30
CA ASP A 117 -12.72 14.28 -10.66
C ASP A 117 -11.36 13.64 -11.03
N LEU A 118 -10.60 13.20 -10.02
CA LEU A 118 -9.28 12.57 -10.15
C LEU A 118 -9.36 11.10 -10.59
N SER A 119 -10.05 10.84 -11.69
CA SER A 119 -10.41 9.50 -12.18
C SER A 119 -9.24 8.52 -12.42
N SER A 120 -7.98 9.00 -12.48
CA SER A 120 -6.79 8.14 -12.58
C SER A 120 -6.12 7.85 -11.23
N LEU A 121 -6.69 8.30 -10.11
CA LEU A 121 -6.13 8.16 -8.77
C LEU A 121 -6.09 6.69 -8.32
N TYR A 122 -4.91 6.23 -7.90
CA TYR A 122 -4.69 4.88 -7.36
C TYR A 122 -4.74 4.84 -5.84
N VAL A 123 -4.19 5.87 -5.18
CA VAL A 123 -4.10 5.94 -3.72
C VAL A 123 -4.65 7.26 -3.23
N LEU A 124 -5.61 7.19 -2.30
CA LEU A 124 -6.11 8.33 -1.55
C LEU A 124 -5.99 8.02 -0.05
N ASN A 125 -5.07 8.71 0.61
CA ASN A 125 -4.89 8.62 2.05
C ASN A 125 -5.13 10.00 2.71
N LEU A 126 -6.20 10.10 3.48
CA LEU A 126 -6.59 11.28 4.26
C LEU A 126 -6.66 10.97 5.77
N SER A 127 -6.11 9.84 6.21
CA SER A 127 -6.24 9.37 7.59
C SER A 127 -5.53 10.25 8.61
N HIS A 128 -5.88 10.13 9.88
CA HIS A 128 -5.29 10.90 10.98
C HIS A 128 -5.34 12.42 10.73
N ASN A 129 -6.55 12.92 10.53
CA ASN A 129 -6.84 14.35 10.40
C ASN A 129 -8.08 14.69 11.27
N ALA A 130 -8.63 15.89 11.11
CA ALA A 130 -9.85 16.34 11.78
C ALA A 130 -11.00 16.58 10.77
N LEU A 131 -11.04 15.81 9.67
CA LEU A 131 -12.07 15.95 8.64
C LEU A 131 -13.45 15.55 9.17
N GLU A 132 -14.49 16.22 8.71
CA GLU A 132 -15.87 16.09 9.20
C GLU A 132 -16.88 15.98 8.06
N GLY A 133 -18.13 15.65 8.40
CA GLY A 133 -19.21 15.49 7.43
C GLY A 133 -19.17 14.16 6.68
N PRO A 134 -20.02 13.99 5.65
CA PRO A 134 -20.16 12.72 4.94
C PRO A 134 -18.99 12.43 4.02
N ILE A 135 -18.74 11.14 3.81
CA ILE A 135 -17.90 10.67 2.72
C ILE A 135 -18.58 11.05 1.40
N PRO A 136 -17.93 11.82 0.50
CA PRO A 136 -18.51 12.19 -0.78
C PRO A 136 -18.83 10.97 -1.65
N LYS A 137 -20.06 10.93 -2.19
CA LYS A 137 -20.46 9.92 -3.18
C LYS A 137 -19.59 9.94 -4.43
N SER A 138 -19.00 11.10 -4.74
CA SER A 138 -18.12 11.29 -5.90
C SER A 138 -16.86 10.43 -5.86
N ILE A 139 -16.42 9.96 -4.69
CA ILE A 139 -15.30 9.00 -4.58
C ILE A 139 -15.60 7.72 -5.35
N GLY A 140 -16.87 7.32 -5.50
CA GLY A 140 -17.27 6.19 -6.35
C GLY A 140 -16.91 6.36 -7.84
N LYS A 141 -16.54 7.56 -8.29
CA LYS A 141 -16.08 7.80 -9.67
C LYS A 141 -14.61 7.43 -9.89
N LEU A 142 -13.85 7.18 -8.82
CA LEU A 142 -12.41 6.91 -8.88
C LEU A 142 -12.13 5.46 -9.27
N GLN A 143 -12.47 5.08 -10.51
CA GLN A 143 -12.50 3.68 -10.95
C GLN A 143 -11.13 2.98 -10.91
N MET A 144 -10.01 3.72 -10.87
CA MET A 144 -8.65 3.16 -10.74
C MET A 144 -8.17 3.06 -9.27
N LEU A 145 -9.00 3.44 -8.30
CA LEU A 145 -8.58 3.51 -6.90
C LEU A 145 -8.36 2.11 -6.32
N GLU A 146 -7.15 1.88 -5.83
CA GLU A 146 -6.74 0.62 -5.20
C GLU A 146 -6.67 0.71 -3.67
N SER A 147 -6.40 1.90 -3.13
CA SER A 147 -6.25 2.11 -1.69
C SER A 147 -6.97 3.38 -1.25
N LEU A 148 -7.92 3.22 -0.33
CA LEU A 148 -8.65 4.31 0.32
C LEU A 148 -8.50 4.21 1.83
N ASP A 149 -7.83 5.20 2.43
CA ASP A 149 -7.74 5.32 3.89
C ASP A 149 -8.28 6.67 4.34
N LEU A 150 -9.40 6.62 5.07
CA LEU A 150 -10.08 7.76 5.68
C LEU A 150 -10.14 7.62 7.21
N SER A 151 -9.38 6.67 7.78
CA SER A 151 -9.46 6.33 9.19
C SER A 151 -9.01 7.46 10.10
N THR A 152 -9.42 7.42 11.37
CA THR A 152 -9.03 8.40 12.39
C THR A 152 -9.34 9.85 11.95
N ASN A 153 -10.62 10.11 11.74
CA ASN A 153 -11.19 11.42 11.43
C ASN A 153 -12.52 11.59 12.21
N HIS A 154 -13.28 12.65 11.92
CA HIS A 154 -14.62 12.89 12.47
C HIS A 154 -15.71 12.76 11.40
N LEU A 155 -15.51 11.89 10.40
CA LEU A 155 -16.46 11.71 9.31
C LEU A 155 -17.77 11.11 9.83
N SER A 156 -18.90 11.59 9.33
CA SER A 156 -20.23 11.28 9.83
C SER A 156 -21.21 11.04 8.70
N GLY A 157 -22.22 10.19 8.87
CA GLY A 157 -23.14 9.83 7.80
C GLY A 157 -23.05 8.35 7.47
N GLU A 158 -23.82 7.94 6.47
CA GLU A 158 -23.76 6.58 5.93
C GLU A 158 -22.58 6.40 5.00
N ILE A 159 -22.07 5.16 4.93
CA ILE A 159 -21.07 4.79 3.93
C ILE A 159 -21.76 4.80 2.56
N PRO A 160 -21.33 5.64 1.60
CA PRO A 160 -21.94 5.70 0.28
C PRO A 160 -21.89 4.35 -0.42
N SER A 161 -23.04 3.87 -0.91
CA SER A 161 -23.09 2.63 -1.69
C SER A 161 -22.29 2.73 -2.99
N GLU A 162 -22.06 3.95 -3.49
CA GLU A 162 -21.22 4.24 -4.64
C GLU A 162 -19.77 3.74 -4.47
N LEU A 163 -19.25 3.65 -3.23
CA LEU A 163 -17.92 3.07 -3.00
C LEU A 163 -17.85 1.59 -3.39
N SER A 164 -18.96 0.87 -3.33
CA SER A 164 -18.99 -0.54 -3.77
C SER A 164 -18.81 -0.71 -5.27
N SER A 165 -18.96 0.36 -6.06
CA SER A 165 -18.70 0.33 -7.50
C SER A 165 -17.20 0.36 -7.86
N LEU A 166 -16.33 0.64 -6.90
CA LEU A 166 -14.89 0.65 -7.10
C LEU A 166 -14.40 -0.80 -7.16
N THR A 167 -14.11 -1.33 -8.35
CA THR A 167 -13.76 -2.74 -8.56
C THR A 167 -12.28 -3.06 -8.34
N PHE A 168 -11.41 -2.05 -8.37
CA PHE A 168 -9.96 -2.21 -8.14
C PHE A 168 -9.55 -1.96 -6.68
N LEU A 169 -10.48 -1.54 -5.82
CA LEU A 169 -10.22 -1.19 -4.43
C LEU A 169 -9.79 -2.42 -3.60
N ALA A 170 -8.49 -2.57 -3.38
CA ALA A 170 -7.93 -3.68 -2.62
C ALA A 170 -7.79 -3.38 -1.12
N VAL A 171 -7.71 -2.10 -0.74
CA VAL A 171 -7.60 -1.68 0.66
C VAL A 171 -8.58 -0.55 0.95
N LEU A 172 -9.38 -0.77 1.99
CA LEU A 172 -10.30 0.20 2.55
C LEU A 172 -10.07 0.29 4.05
N ASN A 173 -9.94 1.50 4.57
CA ASN A 173 -9.96 1.75 6.01
C ASN A 173 -10.80 2.98 6.32
N LEU A 174 -11.92 2.76 7.01
CA LEU A 174 -12.88 3.77 7.47
C LEU A 174 -12.96 3.82 9.01
N SER A 175 -12.06 3.13 9.70
CA SER A 175 -12.09 2.96 11.15
C SER A 175 -11.92 4.29 11.90
N PHE A 176 -12.35 4.32 13.16
CA PHE A 176 -12.22 5.47 14.05
C PHE A 176 -12.80 6.76 13.45
N ASN A 177 -14.08 6.70 13.07
CA ASN A 177 -14.89 7.83 12.62
C ASN A 177 -16.25 7.84 13.35
N ASN A 178 -17.17 8.72 12.94
CA ASN A 178 -18.53 8.85 13.45
C ASN A 178 -19.59 8.34 12.44
N LEU A 179 -19.25 7.34 11.61
CA LEU A 179 -20.14 6.78 10.59
C LEU A 179 -21.27 5.97 11.23
N PHE A 180 -22.41 5.90 10.53
CA PHE A 180 -23.58 5.15 10.98
C PHE A 180 -24.31 4.46 9.83
N GLY A 181 -25.23 3.55 10.17
CA GLY A 181 -26.04 2.82 9.20
C GLY A 181 -25.45 1.46 8.83
N LYS A 182 -26.08 0.79 7.85
CA LYS A 182 -25.68 -0.55 7.42
C LYS A 182 -24.44 -0.46 6.53
N ILE A 183 -23.45 -1.30 6.79
CA ILE A 183 -22.27 -1.43 5.91
C ILE A 183 -22.73 -1.98 4.55
N PRO A 184 -22.42 -1.33 3.42
CA PRO A 184 -22.75 -1.84 2.08
C PRO A 184 -22.21 -3.25 1.89
N GLN A 185 -23.03 -4.15 1.35
CA GLN A 185 -22.70 -5.59 1.16
C GLN A 185 -22.49 -5.95 -0.33
N SER A 186 -22.08 -4.99 -1.16
CA SER A 186 -21.96 -5.20 -2.61
C SER A 186 -20.51 -5.36 -3.06
N ASN A 187 -20.29 -6.26 -4.02
CA ASN A 187 -19.00 -6.53 -4.64
C ASN A 187 -17.93 -6.95 -3.61
N GLN A 188 -16.81 -6.24 -3.56
CA GLN A 188 -15.69 -6.55 -2.66
C GLN A 188 -15.83 -5.95 -1.26
N PHE A 189 -16.91 -5.21 -0.95
CA PHE A 189 -17.09 -4.63 0.38
C PHE A 189 -17.16 -5.67 1.51
N GLU A 190 -17.72 -6.84 1.22
CA GLU A 190 -17.79 -7.96 2.16
C GLU A 190 -16.42 -8.61 2.43
N THR A 191 -15.43 -8.39 1.55
CA THR A 191 -14.09 -8.97 1.69
C THR A 191 -13.18 -8.15 2.59
N PHE A 192 -13.56 -6.91 2.91
CA PHE A 192 -12.78 -6.08 3.82
C PHE A 192 -12.96 -6.57 5.26
N PRO A 193 -11.88 -6.56 6.05
CA PRO A 193 -11.92 -7.15 7.37
C PRO A 193 -12.62 -6.19 8.35
N ALA A 194 -13.04 -6.70 9.51
CA ALA A 194 -13.84 -5.92 10.48
C ALA A 194 -13.10 -4.67 11.00
N GLU A 195 -11.78 -4.73 11.07
CA GLU A 195 -10.87 -3.66 11.49
C GLU A 195 -11.04 -2.42 10.60
N SER A 196 -11.37 -2.59 9.31
CA SER A 196 -11.61 -1.47 8.39
C SER A 196 -12.80 -0.60 8.80
N PHE A 197 -13.68 -1.07 9.68
CA PHE A 197 -14.90 -0.37 10.08
C PHE A 197 -14.97 -0.10 11.59
N GLU A 198 -13.99 -0.59 12.36
CA GLU A 198 -13.95 -0.48 13.82
C GLU A 198 -13.99 0.99 14.29
N GLY A 199 -14.41 1.24 15.53
CA GLY A 199 -14.42 2.59 16.11
C GLY A 199 -15.59 3.47 15.66
N ASN A 200 -16.39 3.02 14.69
CA ASN A 200 -17.64 3.69 14.28
C ASN A 200 -18.85 3.12 15.05
N ARG A 201 -19.28 3.80 16.11
CA ARG A 201 -20.36 3.30 17.00
C ARG A 201 -21.73 3.13 16.34
N GLY A 202 -21.98 3.82 15.22
CA GLY A 202 -23.28 3.79 14.54
C GLY A 202 -23.38 2.74 13.44
N LEU A 203 -22.29 2.07 13.07
CA LEU A 203 -22.29 1.07 12.00
C LEU A 203 -22.85 -0.26 12.48
N CYS A 204 -23.54 -0.96 11.57
CA CYS A 204 -24.08 -2.29 11.80
C CYS A 204 -24.03 -3.13 10.51
N GLY A 205 -24.20 -4.44 10.65
CA GLY A 205 -24.07 -5.42 9.58
C GLY A 205 -22.63 -5.86 9.34
N LEU A 206 -22.46 -6.99 8.66
CA LEU A 206 -21.16 -7.58 8.33
C LEU A 206 -20.25 -6.53 7.66
N PRO A 207 -18.92 -6.56 7.88
CA PRO A 207 -18.16 -7.51 8.68
C PRO A 207 -18.19 -7.22 10.20
N LEU A 208 -18.78 -6.11 10.65
CA LEU A 208 -19.01 -5.87 12.07
C LEU A 208 -20.16 -6.78 12.52
N ASN A 209 -19.92 -7.73 13.42
CA ASN A 209 -20.95 -8.66 13.91
C ASN A 209 -21.96 -7.95 14.85
N VAL A 210 -22.60 -6.89 14.35
CA VAL A 210 -23.50 -5.96 15.04
C VAL A 210 -24.83 -5.97 14.29
N ILE A 211 -25.92 -6.29 14.99
CA ILE A 211 -27.26 -6.43 14.39
C ILE A 211 -27.86 -5.05 14.10
N CYS A 212 -28.38 -4.85 12.89
CA CYS A 212 -29.08 -3.63 12.52
C CYS A 212 -30.52 -3.61 13.06
N LYS A 213 -30.98 -2.48 13.58
CA LYS A 213 -32.32 -2.31 14.20
C LYS A 213 -33.51 -2.57 13.26
N SER A 214 -33.29 -2.66 11.95
CA SER A 214 -34.32 -3.00 10.97
C SER A 214 -34.72 -4.47 10.96
N ASP A 215 -33.93 -5.37 11.55
CA ASP A 215 -34.15 -6.82 11.48
C ASP A 215 -35.10 -7.37 12.55
N THR A 216 -35.73 -6.50 13.36
CA THR A 216 -36.68 -6.90 14.43
C THR A 216 -38.16 -6.88 14.04
N SER A 217 -38.53 -6.71 12.76
CA SER A 217 -39.92 -6.89 12.31
C SER A 217 -40.10 -8.25 11.62
N GLU A 218 -40.81 -9.13 12.32
CA GLU A 218 -41.35 -10.44 11.91
C GLU A 218 -40.37 -11.59 11.68
N LEU A 219 -40.01 -12.29 12.76
CA LEU A 219 -39.86 -13.74 12.71
C LEU A 219 -40.79 -14.38 13.75
N LYS A 220 -41.80 -15.11 13.27
CA LYS A 220 -42.52 -16.11 14.08
C LYS A 220 -41.50 -17.11 14.65
N PRO A 221 -41.72 -17.66 15.86
CA PRO A 221 -40.80 -18.66 16.39
C PRO A 221 -40.92 -19.94 15.56
N ALA A 222 -39.81 -20.35 14.94
CA ALA A 222 -39.63 -21.68 14.37
C ALA A 222 -38.66 -22.47 15.26
N PRO A 223 -38.81 -23.80 15.33
CA PRO A 223 -38.47 -24.59 16.51
C PRO A 223 -36.96 -24.80 16.65
N SER A 224 -36.55 -24.99 17.90
CA SER A 224 -35.24 -25.47 18.31
C SER A 224 -34.84 -26.74 17.56
N SER A 225 -33.81 -26.65 16.74
CA SER A 225 -32.96 -27.77 16.36
C SER A 225 -31.54 -27.45 16.80
N GLN A 226 -31.12 -28.07 17.91
CA GLN A 226 -29.71 -28.24 18.23
C GLN A 226 -29.08 -29.05 17.10
N ASP A 227 -28.18 -28.42 16.36
CA ASP A 227 -27.31 -29.08 15.38
C ASP A 227 -25.89 -29.06 15.96
N ASP A 228 -25.59 -30.05 16.80
CA ASP A 228 -24.23 -30.34 17.27
C ASP A 228 -23.46 -31.07 16.15
N SER A 229 -23.19 -30.35 15.05
CA SER A 229 -22.39 -30.86 13.95
C SER A 229 -20.93 -30.52 14.18
N TYR A 230 -20.17 -31.50 14.67
CA TYR A 230 -18.72 -31.38 14.83
C TYR A 230 -18.05 -31.28 13.46
N ASP A 231 -17.24 -30.23 13.27
CA ASP A 231 -16.46 -30.01 12.05
C ASP A 231 -15.31 -31.03 11.93
N TRP A 232 -15.65 -32.19 11.38
CA TRP A 232 -14.73 -33.31 11.15
C TRP A 232 -13.51 -32.91 10.30
N GLN A 233 -13.61 -31.86 9.49
CA GLN A 233 -12.51 -31.40 8.64
C GLN A 233 -11.37 -30.81 9.48
N PHE A 234 -11.70 -30.14 10.59
CA PHE A 234 -10.71 -29.62 11.53
C PHE A 234 -10.02 -30.74 12.30
N ILE A 235 -10.77 -31.79 12.70
CA ILE A 235 -10.24 -32.96 13.40
C ILE A 235 -9.29 -33.76 12.49
N PHE A 236 -9.69 -34.03 11.23
CA PHE A 236 -8.82 -34.74 10.30
C PHE A 236 -7.54 -33.96 9.97
N THR A 237 -7.64 -32.63 9.83
CA THR A 237 -6.48 -31.78 9.54
C THR A 237 -5.51 -31.73 10.74
N GLY A 238 -6.03 -31.62 11.96
CA GLY A 238 -5.22 -31.63 13.18
C GLY A 238 -4.54 -32.97 13.46
N VAL A 239 -5.26 -34.09 13.33
CA VAL A 239 -4.71 -35.44 13.52
C VAL A 239 -3.68 -35.77 12.45
N GLY A 240 -3.92 -35.38 11.19
CA GLY A 240 -2.99 -35.59 10.08
C GLY A 240 -1.65 -34.88 10.29
N TYR A 241 -1.68 -33.61 10.70
CA TYR A 241 -0.46 -32.86 11.00
C TYR A 241 0.29 -33.40 12.22
N GLY A 242 -0.42 -33.76 13.29
CA GLY A 242 0.19 -34.32 14.50
C GLY A 242 0.93 -35.63 14.24
N VAL A 243 0.32 -36.55 13.48
CA VAL A 243 0.94 -37.83 13.13
C VAL A 243 2.11 -37.63 12.15
N GLY A 244 1.96 -36.76 11.15
CA GLY A 244 3.03 -36.45 10.20
C GLY A 244 4.26 -35.82 10.86
N ALA A 245 4.06 -34.89 11.80
CA ALA A 245 5.13 -34.28 12.57
C ALA A 245 5.81 -35.30 13.50
N ALA A 246 5.04 -36.18 14.15
CA ALA A 246 5.60 -37.24 15.00
C ALA A 246 6.47 -38.22 14.21
N ILE A 247 6.04 -38.66 13.03
CA ILE A 247 6.82 -39.56 12.16
C ILE A 247 8.09 -38.88 11.63
N SER A 248 8.06 -37.57 11.40
CA SER A 248 9.20 -36.82 10.84
C SER A 248 10.23 -36.43 11.91
N ILE A 249 9.75 -35.99 13.08
CA ILE A 249 10.59 -35.40 14.13
C ILE A 249 11.09 -36.48 15.11
N ALA A 250 10.31 -37.52 15.41
CA ALA A 250 10.72 -38.54 16.36
C ALA A 250 11.99 -39.32 15.93
N PRO A 251 12.20 -39.68 14.65
CA PRO A 251 13.44 -40.34 14.22
C PRO A 251 14.68 -39.44 14.35
N LEU A 252 14.52 -38.12 14.13
CA LEU A 252 15.58 -37.12 14.28
C LEU A 252 16.00 -36.93 15.73
N LEU A 253 15.07 -37.04 16.67
CA LEU A 253 15.34 -36.90 18.11
C LEU A 253 15.91 -38.17 18.74
N PHE A 254 15.54 -39.36 18.25
CA PHE A 254 15.85 -40.62 18.94
C PHE A 254 16.90 -41.52 18.27
N TYR A 255 17.35 -41.23 17.04
CA TYR A 255 18.26 -42.14 16.33
C TYR A 255 19.54 -41.45 15.79
N LYS A 256 20.56 -41.37 16.66
CA LYS A 256 21.86 -40.72 16.39
C LYS A 256 22.63 -41.29 15.18
N GLN A 257 22.33 -42.52 14.75
CA GLN A 257 22.96 -43.17 13.58
C GLN A 257 22.22 -42.85 12.26
N GLY A 258 20.96 -42.38 12.31
CA GLY A 258 20.10 -42.13 11.14
C GLY A 258 20.32 -40.77 10.47
N ASN A 259 20.83 -39.78 11.20
CA ASN A 259 21.09 -38.44 10.67
C ASN A 259 21.96 -38.47 9.41
N LYS A 260 22.98 -39.34 9.36
CA LYS A 260 23.85 -39.46 8.18
C LYS A 260 23.14 -40.02 6.94
N TYR A 261 22.12 -40.87 7.14
CA TYR A 261 21.33 -41.42 6.04
C TYR A 261 20.31 -40.40 5.53
N PHE A 262 19.66 -39.69 6.46
CA PHE A 262 18.70 -38.63 6.15
C PHE A 262 19.36 -37.47 5.42
N ASP A 263 20.52 -36.98 5.88
CA ASP A 263 21.28 -35.91 5.22
C ASP A 263 21.63 -36.28 3.77
N LYS A 264 22.06 -37.53 3.53
CA LYS A 264 22.39 -38.02 2.19
C LYS A 264 21.16 -38.11 1.27
N HIS A 265 19.99 -38.44 1.81
CA HIS A 265 18.73 -38.46 1.06
C HIS A 265 18.19 -37.06 0.80
N LEU A 266 18.26 -36.16 1.79
CA LEU A 266 17.87 -34.77 1.68
C LEU A 266 18.72 -34.06 0.60
N GLU A 267 20.05 -34.27 0.60
CA GLU A 267 20.92 -33.75 -0.46
C GLU A 267 20.52 -34.24 -1.87
N ARG A 268 20.10 -35.50 -1.99
CA ARG A 268 19.67 -36.07 -3.28
C ARG A 268 18.33 -35.48 -3.75
N MET A 269 17.39 -35.27 -2.84
CA MET A 269 16.11 -34.62 -3.12
C MET A 269 16.29 -33.14 -3.49
N LEU A 270 17.12 -32.40 -2.75
CA LEU A 270 17.40 -30.99 -3.02
C LEU A 270 18.08 -30.82 -4.39
N LYS A 271 19.07 -31.67 -4.73
CA LYS A 271 19.70 -31.66 -6.07
C LYS A 271 18.74 -32.04 -7.21
N LEU A 272 17.65 -32.76 -6.95
CA LEU A 272 16.63 -33.08 -7.95
C LEU A 272 15.61 -31.95 -8.13
N MET A 273 15.27 -31.25 -7.05
CA MET A 273 14.27 -30.18 -7.06
C MET A 273 14.85 -28.86 -7.59
N PHE A 274 16.03 -28.44 -7.11
CA PHE A 274 16.54 -27.09 -7.35
C PHE A 274 16.94 -26.74 -8.80
N PRO A 275 17.47 -27.66 -9.63
CA PRO A 275 17.73 -27.37 -11.05
C PRO A 275 16.44 -27.09 -11.84
N ARG A 276 15.30 -27.59 -11.35
CA ARG A 276 13.98 -27.41 -11.98
C ARG A 276 13.39 -26.02 -11.74
N TYR A 277 13.93 -25.28 -10.76
CA TYR A 277 13.45 -23.98 -10.33
C TYR A 277 14.53 -22.89 -10.36
N TRP A 278 15.64 -23.11 -11.08
CA TRP A 278 16.72 -22.13 -11.29
C TRP A 278 17.46 -21.66 -10.01
N PHE A 279 17.39 -22.42 -8.92
CA PHE A 279 18.14 -22.09 -7.69
C PHE A 279 19.44 -22.89 -7.63
N SER A 280 20.55 -22.25 -7.23
CA SER A 280 21.80 -22.93 -6.90
C SER A 280 21.89 -23.18 -5.39
N TYR A 281 22.29 -24.39 -5.00
CA TYR A 281 22.51 -24.76 -3.60
C TYR A 281 24.01 -24.88 -3.34
N THR A 282 24.57 -24.02 -2.47
CA THR A 282 25.94 -24.12 -1.97
C THR A 282 25.93 -24.40 -0.47
N ARG A 283 26.77 -25.35 -0.03
CA ARG A 283 26.94 -25.69 1.39
C ARG A 283 27.82 -24.64 2.05
N PHE A 284 27.42 -24.13 3.22
CA PHE A 284 28.27 -23.31 4.05
C PHE A 284 29.38 -24.17 4.68
N ASP A 285 30.64 -23.86 4.36
CA ASP A 285 31.82 -24.53 4.92
C ASP A 285 32.54 -23.55 5.86
N PRO A 286 32.51 -23.75 7.18
CA PRO A 286 33.00 -22.78 8.15
C PRO A 286 34.53 -22.60 8.16
N GLY A 287 35.27 -23.30 7.29
CA GLY A 287 36.74 -23.28 7.22
C GLY A 287 37.37 -22.40 6.13
N LYS A 288 36.60 -21.68 5.29
CA LYS A 288 37.15 -20.80 4.25
C LYS A 288 36.72 -19.35 4.44
N VAL A 289 37.43 -18.65 5.32
CA VAL A 289 37.52 -17.19 5.27
C VAL A 289 38.68 -16.85 4.33
N VAL A 290 38.39 -16.34 3.14
CA VAL A 290 39.39 -15.69 2.28
C VAL A 290 39.36 -14.20 2.63
N ALA A 291 40.52 -13.68 3.02
CA ALA A 291 40.71 -12.31 3.46
C ALA A 291 40.58 -11.30 2.31
N VAL A 292 40.25 -10.08 2.74
CA VAL A 292 40.02 -8.83 2.00
C VAL A 292 41.25 -8.39 1.20
N GLU A 293 41.05 -7.94 -0.04
CA GLU A 293 41.98 -7.00 -0.69
C GLU A 293 41.37 -5.59 -0.67
N HIS A 294 42.10 -4.70 0.00
CA HIS A 294 41.96 -3.25 -0.05
C HIS A 294 42.25 -2.76 -1.47
N TYR A 295 41.37 -1.90 -2.01
CA TYR A 295 41.73 -1.01 -3.10
C TYR A 295 42.09 0.34 -2.49
N GLU A 296 43.36 0.71 -2.62
CA GLU A 296 43.87 2.06 -2.34
C GLU A 296 43.41 3.03 -3.43
N ASP A 297 42.95 4.20 -3.01
CA ASP A 297 42.73 5.38 -3.84
C ASP A 297 44.08 5.89 -4.39
N GLU A 298 44.25 5.90 -5.71
CA GLU A 298 45.26 6.73 -6.36
C GLU A 298 44.58 7.92 -7.03
N THR A 299 44.71 9.08 -6.39
CA THR A 299 44.56 10.41 -7.01
C THR A 299 45.81 10.71 -7.86
N PRO A 300 45.69 11.19 -9.11
CA PRO A 300 46.81 11.81 -9.81
C PRO A 300 47.00 13.24 -9.30
N ASP A 301 48.17 13.50 -8.75
CA ASP A 301 48.68 14.81 -8.34
C ASP A 301 49.10 15.61 -9.57
N ASP A 302 48.67 16.87 -9.61
CA ASP A 302 49.04 17.86 -10.60
C ASP A 302 50.46 18.37 -10.32
N THR A 303 51.38 18.23 -11.28
CA THR A 303 52.63 19.00 -11.27
C THR A 303 52.74 19.82 -12.55
N GLU A 304 52.35 21.09 -12.44
CA GLU A 304 52.98 22.18 -13.15
C GLU A 304 54.36 22.42 -12.49
N ASP A 305 55.42 22.46 -13.28
CA ASP A 305 56.53 23.38 -13.03
C ASP A 305 57.34 23.60 -14.31
N ASP A 306 57.50 24.88 -14.59
CA ASP A 306 58.27 25.51 -15.65
C ASP A 306 59.77 25.22 -15.51
N ASP A 307 60.49 25.15 -16.64
CA ASP A 307 61.88 25.63 -16.65
C ASP A 307 62.25 26.23 -18.02
N GLU A 308 62.41 27.55 -18.01
CA GLU A 308 63.06 28.36 -19.03
C GLU A 308 64.58 28.21 -18.95
N GLY A 309 65.28 28.25 -20.10
CA GLY A 309 66.57 28.95 -20.17
C GLY A 309 67.80 28.17 -20.65
N GLY A 310 68.03 28.21 -21.97
CA GLY A 310 69.28 28.61 -22.63
C GLY A 310 70.65 28.15 -22.12
N LYS A 311 71.33 27.30 -22.91
CA LYS A 311 72.51 27.65 -23.75
C LYS A 311 72.99 26.45 -24.56
#